data_AF-A0A1Q7NCN5-F1
#
_entry.id   AF-A0A1Q7NCN5-F1
#
_cell.length_a   1.000
_cell.length_b   1.000
_cell.length_c   1.000
_cell.angle_alpha   90.00
_cell.angle_beta   90.00
_cell.angle_gamma   90.00
#
_symmetry.space_group_name_H-M   'P 1'
#
loop_
_entity.id
_entity.type
_entity.pdbx_description
1 polymer ?
#
loop_
_entity_poly.entity_id
_entity_poly.type
_entity_poly.pdbx_seq_one_letter_code
_entity_poly.pdbx_strand_id
1 'polypeptide(L)'
;MTAPVPPAPFPVVRPCELCASAASTTPWLIDQLWTAQAVGIIGGTPKTYKTWMALEMAVAVASGSACLSTFGVPSPGPVLLYAAEDSQSTLRLRLESLTHHHALQLRHLDIRVITADSLRLDRIPDQERLEATLLLHRLALLILDPLVRLHAIDENAAGEIAALLGYPRLLQRKTGAAIALVHHARKNVAANGGAGYSLRGSSDLYAWVDAEFAPKSGMNGKGAERDLVDLSDDEFERLLNSLANYCAEKQAGRTLNIAR
;
A
#
# COMPACT_ATOMS: atom_id res chain seq x y z
N MET A 1 -47.71 22.51 -13.65
CA MET A 1 -46.27 22.84 -13.56
C MET A 1 -45.87 22.67 -12.10
N THR A 2 -45.24 21.55 -11.75
CA THR A 2 -44.74 21.30 -10.39
C THR A 2 -43.45 22.10 -10.20
N ALA A 3 -43.39 22.91 -9.14
CA ALA A 3 -42.21 23.68 -8.80
C ALA A 3 -41.03 22.73 -8.48
N PRO A 4 -39.79 23.04 -8.91
CA PRO A 4 -38.63 22.22 -8.59
C PRO A 4 -38.38 22.22 -7.07
N VAL A 5 -38.19 21.03 -6.50
CA VAL A 5 -37.83 20.86 -5.09
C VAL A 5 -36.41 21.40 -4.88
N PRO A 6 -36.18 22.28 -3.89
CA PRO A 6 -34.83 22.76 -3.61
C PRO A 6 -33.93 21.61 -3.15
N PRO A 7 -32.63 21.63 -3.49
CA PRO A 7 -31.71 20.56 -3.12
C PRO A 7 -31.58 20.46 -1.59
N ALA A 8 -31.49 19.24 -1.07
CA ALA A 8 -31.27 19.03 0.36
C ALA A 8 -29.90 19.62 0.77
N PRO A 9 -29.83 20.37 1.89
CA PRO A 9 -28.57 20.88 2.41
C PRO A 9 -27.67 19.74 2.88
N PHE A 10 -26.36 19.97 2.89
CA PHE A 10 -25.40 19.01 3.42
C PHE A 10 -25.58 18.80 4.93
N PRO A 11 -25.33 17.58 5.45
CA PRO A 11 -25.28 17.36 6.90
C PRO A 11 -24.09 18.15 7.49
N VAL A 12 -24.36 18.92 8.55
CA VAL A 12 -23.35 19.71 9.27
C VAL A 12 -23.46 19.38 10.75
N VAL A 13 -22.35 19.05 11.39
CA VAL A 13 -22.23 18.81 12.84
C VAL A 13 -21.10 19.65 13.41
N ARG A 14 -21.17 20.00 14.69
CA ARG A 14 -20.05 20.69 15.34
C ARG A 14 -18.88 19.73 15.51
N PRO A 15 -17.61 20.21 15.50
CA PRO A 15 -16.46 19.34 15.74
C PRO A 15 -16.56 18.54 17.06
N CYS A 16 -17.16 19.11 18.10
CA CYS A 16 -17.38 18.45 19.38
C CYS A 16 -18.45 17.33 19.36
N GLU A 17 -19.28 17.29 18.32
CA GLU A 17 -20.34 16.29 18.11
C GLU A 17 -19.88 15.15 17.20
N LEU A 18 -18.66 15.23 16.65
CA LEU A 18 -18.06 14.12 15.91
C LEU A 18 -17.81 12.97 16.88
N CYS A 19 -18.52 11.85 16.69
CA CYS A 19 -18.20 10.63 17.40
C CYS A 19 -16.76 10.22 17.05
N ALA A 20 -15.86 10.27 18.04
CA ALA A 20 -14.61 9.53 17.94
C ALA A 20 -14.99 8.06 17.83
N SER A 21 -14.81 7.46 16.65
CA SER A 21 -15.00 6.02 16.49
C SER A 21 -14.12 5.32 17.52
N ALA A 22 -14.66 4.32 18.22
CA ALA A 22 -13.88 3.48 19.15
C ALA A 22 -12.77 2.66 18.45
N ALA A 23 -12.59 2.84 17.13
CA ALA A 23 -11.52 2.25 16.35
C ALA A 23 -10.17 2.90 16.70
N SER A 24 -9.38 2.13 17.46
CA SER A 24 -7.97 2.31 17.82
C SER A 24 -7.56 3.69 18.35
N THR A 25 -7.21 3.73 19.63
CA THR A 25 -6.45 4.82 20.29
C THR A 25 -5.14 5.18 19.59
N THR A 26 -4.67 4.34 18.66
CA THR A 26 -3.48 4.54 17.84
C THR A 26 -3.89 4.92 16.42
N PRO A 27 -3.36 6.01 15.85
CA PRO A 27 -3.65 6.42 14.47
C PRO A 27 -2.97 5.52 13.41
N TRP A 28 -2.37 4.40 13.81
CA TRP A 28 -1.48 3.56 13.00
C TRP A 28 -2.02 2.14 12.80
N LEU A 29 -1.93 1.65 11.57
CA LEU A 29 -2.01 0.23 11.26
C LEU A 29 -0.62 -0.43 11.40
N ILE A 30 0.40 0.28 10.91
CA ILE A 30 1.82 -0.03 11.12
C ILE A 30 2.46 1.25 11.63
N ASP A 31 3.03 1.22 12.83
CA ASP A 31 3.53 2.38 13.53
C ASP A 31 4.54 3.15 12.66
N GLN A 32 4.34 4.46 12.54
CA GLN A 32 5.20 5.40 11.78
C GLN A 32 5.28 5.14 10.28
N LEU A 33 4.63 4.09 9.76
CA LEU A 33 4.73 3.69 8.37
C LEU A 33 3.38 3.80 7.64
N TRP A 34 2.29 3.33 8.24
CA TRP A 34 0.98 3.29 7.60
C TRP A 34 -0.16 3.55 8.59
N THR A 35 -0.95 4.61 8.35
CA THR A 35 -2.02 4.98 9.28
C THR A 35 -3.21 4.02 9.23
N ALA A 36 -3.98 3.96 10.31
CA ALA A 36 -5.20 3.17 10.36
C ALA A 36 -6.18 3.67 9.30
N GLN A 37 -6.73 2.75 8.51
CA GLN A 37 -7.64 3.05 7.40
C GLN A 37 -7.08 4.02 6.34
N ALA A 38 -5.76 4.10 6.17
CA ALA A 38 -5.16 4.92 5.12
C ALA A 38 -5.48 4.35 3.73
N VAL A 39 -5.60 5.23 2.75
CA VAL A 39 -5.46 4.88 1.34
C VAL A 39 -4.16 5.48 0.85
N GLY A 40 -3.27 4.65 0.34
CA GLY A 40 -1.94 5.12 -0.03
C GLY A 40 -1.30 4.34 -1.16
N ILE A 41 -0.20 4.90 -1.65
CA ILE A 41 0.60 4.36 -2.74
C ILE A 41 1.96 3.93 -2.19
N ILE A 42 2.39 2.73 -2.57
CA ILE A 42 3.77 2.25 -2.44
C ILE A 42 4.45 2.52 -3.79
N GLY A 43 5.21 3.61 -3.83
CA GLY A 43 5.86 4.14 -5.03
C GLY A 43 7.38 3.92 -5.03
N GLY A 44 7.96 3.90 -6.22
CA GLY A 44 9.39 3.68 -6.45
C GLY A 44 9.67 3.40 -7.92
N THR A 45 10.93 3.54 -8.34
CA THR A 45 11.35 3.32 -9.75
C THR A 45 11.07 1.89 -10.22
N PRO A 46 11.01 1.59 -11.53
CA PRO A 46 10.90 0.20 -12.00
C PRO A 46 12.03 -0.68 -11.46
N LYS A 47 11.74 -1.96 -11.13
CA LYS A 47 12.67 -2.92 -10.48
C LYS A 47 13.02 -2.66 -9.01
N THR A 48 12.36 -1.72 -8.34
CA THR A 48 12.46 -1.58 -6.87
C THR A 48 11.52 -2.51 -6.13
N TYR A 49 11.87 -2.79 -4.87
CA TYR A 49 11.28 -3.77 -3.94
C TYR A 49 9.83 -3.50 -3.49
N LYS A 50 9.02 -2.77 -4.26
CA LYS A 50 7.64 -2.38 -3.90
C LYS A 50 6.75 -3.59 -3.61
N THR A 51 6.79 -4.62 -4.45
CA THR A 51 6.04 -5.86 -4.20
C THR A 51 6.53 -6.53 -2.92
N TRP A 52 7.83 -6.56 -2.66
CA TRP A 52 8.38 -7.10 -1.42
C TRP A 52 7.94 -6.30 -0.20
N MET A 53 7.94 -4.97 -0.29
CA MET A 53 7.44 -4.09 0.77
C MET A 53 5.94 -4.32 1.03
N ALA A 54 5.13 -4.42 -0.02
CA ALA A 54 3.70 -4.70 0.09
C ALA A 54 3.45 -6.08 0.74
N LEU A 55 4.23 -7.10 0.37
CA LEU A 55 4.13 -8.43 0.97
C LEU A 55 4.65 -8.46 2.42
N GLU A 56 5.69 -7.69 2.75
CA GLU A 56 6.18 -7.53 4.13
C GLU A 56 5.11 -6.90 5.02
N MET A 57 4.45 -5.84 4.55
CA MET A 57 3.28 -5.26 5.23
C MET A 57 2.16 -6.29 5.40
N ALA A 58 1.91 -7.13 4.39
CA ALA A 58 0.91 -8.18 4.50
C ALA A 58 1.23 -9.21 5.59
N VAL A 59 2.50 -9.66 5.66
CA VAL A 59 2.95 -10.60 6.69
C VAL A 59 2.86 -9.95 8.07
N ALA A 60 3.37 -8.74 8.25
CA ALA A 60 3.37 -8.03 9.52
C ALA A 60 1.94 -7.76 10.03
N VAL A 61 1.04 -7.27 9.17
CA VAL A 61 -0.35 -6.98 9.55
C VAL A 61 -1.13 -8.25 9.88
N ALA A 62 -0.93 -9.33 9.13
CA ALA A 62 -1.62 -10.60 9.38
C ALA A 62 -1.12 -11.34 10.63
N SER A 63 0.15 -11.14 11.01
CA SER A 63 0.79 -11.84 12.14
C SER A 63 0.83 -11.03 13.42
N GLY A 64 0.81 -9.69 13.33
CA GLY A 64 1.15 -8.78 14.41
C GLY A 64 2.66 -8.66 14.69
N SER A 65 3.52 -9.24 13.84
CA SER A 65 4.97 -9.04 13.93
C SER A 65 5.35 -7.62 13.50
N ALA A 66 6.51 -7.15 13.95
CA ALA A 66 7.00 -5.84 13.55
C ALA A 66 7.34 -5.83 12.05
N CYS A 67 6.73 -4.93 11.30
CA CYS A 67 7.06 -4.69 9.90
C CYS A 67 8.51 -4.23 9.79
N LEU A 68 9.28 -4.83 8.88
CA LEU A 68 10.72 -4.61 8.72
C LEU A 68 11.50 -4.84 10.03
N SER A 69 10.99 -5.72 10.89
CA SER A 69 11.52 -6.00 12.24
C SER A 69 11.63 -4.77 13.16
N THR A 70 11.01 -3.64 12.78
CA THR A 70 11.21 -2.33 13.41
C THR A 70 9.89 -1.68 13.81
N PHE A 71 8.89 -1.71 12.91
CA PHE A 71 7.66 -0.96 13.08
C PHE A 71 6.53 -1.85 13.62
N GLY A 72 6.02 -1.51 14.81
CA GLY A 72 4.95 -2.27 15.46
C GLY A 72 3.64 -2.28 14.67
N VAL A 73 2.84 -3.34 14.86
CA VAL A 73 1.48 -3.46 14.32
C VAL A 73 0.50 -3.50 15.49
N PRO A 74 -0.03 -2.35 15.94
CA PRO A 74 -0.85 -2.29 17.16
C PRO A 74 -2.21 -2.98 17.02
N SER A 75 -2.72 -3.13 15.79
CA SER A 75 -4.01 -3.76 15.52
C SER A 75 -3.92 -4.71 14.31
N PRO A 76 -3.38 -5.93 14.50
CA PRO A 76 -3.28 -6.92 13.42
C PRO A 76 -4.66 -7.41 12.96
N GLY A 77 -4.72 -7.93 11.75
CA GLY A 77 -5.97 -8.47 11.21
C GLY A 77 -5.87 -9.03 9.79
N PRO A 78 -6.99 -9.49 9.22
CA PRO A 78 -7.00 -10.17 7.93
C PRO A 78 -6.51 -9.28 6.79
N VAL A 79 -5.70 -9.84 5.89
CA VAL A 79 -5.15 -9.13 4.73
C VAL A 79 -5.67 -9.77 3.43
N LEU A 80 -6.05 -8.96 2.45
CA LEU A 80 -6.35 -9.43 1.09
C LEU A 80 -5.35 -8.86 0.09
N LEU A 81 -4.84 -9.73 -0.76
CA LEU A 81 -3.88 -9.42 -1.80
C LEU A 81 -4.50 -9.66 -3.18
N TYR A 82 -4.26 -8.76 -4.12
CA TYR A 82 -4.39 -9.04 -5.54
C TYR A 82 -3.06 -8.72 -6.23
N ALA A 83 -2.32 -9.77 -6.58
CA ALA A 83 -1.07 -9.68 -7.33
C ALA A 83 -1.36 -9.96 -8.80
N ALA A 84 -1.54 -8.90 -9.59
CA ALA A 84 -2.00 -8.98 -10.97
C ALA A 84 -0.91 -9.45 -11.96
N GLU A 85 0.37 -9.41 -11.57
CA GLU A 85 1.50 -9.81 -12.44
C GLU A 85 2.18 -11.12 -12.01
N ASP A 86 2.26 -11.39 -10.70
CA ASP A 86 2.89 -12.61 -10.19
C ASP A 86 2.02 -13.84 -10.44
N SER A 87 2.64 -14.96 -10.79
CA SER A 87 1.97 -16.26 -10.70
C SER A 87 1.66 -16.61 -9.24
N GLN A 88 0.59 -17.38 -9.01
CA GLN A 88 0.23 -17.90 -7.68
C GLN A 88 1.40 -18.63 -6.99
N SER A 89 2.21 -19.37 -7.76
CA SER A 89 3.41 -20.06 -7.24
C SER A 89 4.51 -19.09 -6.80
N THR A 90 4.76 -18.03 -7.57
CA THR A 90 5.75 -16.99 -7.23
C THR A 90 5.31 -16.23 -5.99
N LEU A 91 4.05 -15.80 -5.95
CA LEU A 91 3.47 -15.10 -4.79
C LEU A 91 3.59 -15.96 -3.52
N ARG A 92 3.24 -17.24 -3.60
CA ARG A 92 3.37 -18.18 -2.48
C ARG A 92 4.80 -18.27 -1.97
N LEU A 93 5.78 -18.42 -2.86
CA LEU A 93 7.19 -18.52 -2.48
C LEU A 93 7.70 -17.25 -1.79
N ARG A 94 7.28 -16.07 -2.27
CA ARG A 94 7.63 -14.78 -1.65
C ARG A 94 7.08 -14.68 -0.23
N LEU A 95 5.80 -15.01 -0.06
CA LEU A 95 5.17 -15.05 1.26
C LEU A 95 5.84 -16.09 2.19
N GLU A 96 6.14 -17.29 1.71
CA GLU A 96 6.87 -18.30 2.49
C GLU A 96 8.24 -17.80 2.93
N SER A 97 8.95 -17.07 2.07
CA SER A 97 10.27 -16.48 2.37
C SER A 97 10.18 -15.42 3.48
N LEU A 98 9.20 -14.53 3.39
CA LEU A 98 8.95 -13.50 4.42
C LEU A 98 8.54 -14.14 5.74
N THR A 99 7.60 -15.08 5.72
CA THR A 99 7.18 -15.77 6.95
C THR A 99 8.33 -16.52 7.60
N HIS A 100 9.22 -17.14 6.82
CA HIS A 100 10.42 -17.79 7.36
C HIS A 100 11.35 -16.78 8.06
N HIS A 101 11.57 -15.61 7.46
CA HIS A 101 12.37 -14.53 8.07
C HIS A 101 11.80 -14.08 9.42
N HIS A 102 10.46 -13.96 9.52
CA HIS A 102 9.77 -13.63 10.77
C HIS A 102 9.64 -14.82 11.75
N ALA A 103 10.23 -15.99 11.44
CA ALA A 103 10.03 -17.23 12.19
C ALA A 103 8.55 -17.67 12.33
N LEU A 104 7.74 -17.34 11.33
CA LEU A 104 6.32 -17.65 11.22
C LEU A 104 6.07 -18.78 10.21
N GLN A 105 4.82 -19.24 10.16
CA GLN A 105 4.36 -20.22 9.19
C GLN A 105 3.16 -19.67 8.44
N LEU A 106 3.27 -19.54 7.11
CA LEU A 106 2.26 -18.93 6.26
C LEU A 106 0.83 -19.48 6.48
N ARG A 107 0.70 -20.79 6.72
CA ARG A 107 -0.60 -21.44 6.95
C ARG A 107 -1.38 -20.92 8.17
N HIS A 108 -0.72 -20.23 9.10
CA HIS A 108 -1.34 -19.67 10.30
C HIS A 108 -1.69 -18.18 10.15
N LEU A 109 -1.32 -17.56 9.02
CA LEU A 109 -1.62 -16.15 8.76
C LEU A 109 -2.92 -16.02 7.98
N ASP A 110 -3.75 -15.05 8.36
CA ASP A 110 -4.98 -14.73 7.63
C ASP A 110 -4.69 -13.80 6.44
N ILE A 111 -3.89 -14.31 5.51
CA ILE A 111 -3.58 -13.67 4.22
C ILE A 111 -4.39 -14.37 3.15
N ARG A 112 -5.28 -13.62 2.50
CA ARG A 112 -6.18 -14.09 1.45
C ARG A 112 -5.72 -13.52 0.11
N VAL A 113 -5.96 -14.25 -0.97
CA VAL A 113 -5.54 -13.85 -2.32
C VAL A 113 -6.74 -13.88 -3.26
N ILE A 114 -6.96 -12.80 -4.00
CA ILE A 114 -7.89 -12.78 -5.13
C ILE A 114 -7.23 -13.54 -6.28
N THR A 115 -7.84 -14.66 -6.71
CA THR A 115 -7.32 -15.51 -7.80
C THR A 115 -8.03 -15.25 -9.13
N ALA A 116 -8.78 -14.16 -9.25
CA ALA A 116 -9.48 -13.80 -10.48
C ALA A 116 -8.48 -13.36 -11.57
N ASP A 117 -8.73 -13.76 -12.82
CA ASP A 117 -7.87 -13.42 -13.96
C ASP A 117 -7.76 -11.91 -14.21
N SER A 118 -8.80 -11.16 -13.84
CA SER A 118 -8.81 -9.70 -13.93
C SER A 118 -9.64 -9.06 -12.83
N LEU A 119 -9.18 -7.91 -12.38
CA LEU A 119 -9.89 -6.98 -11.50
C LEU A 119 -9.57 -5.57 -11.98
N ARG A 120 -10.60 -4.82 -12.39
CA ARG A 120 -10.43 -3.48 -12.92
C ARG A 120 -11.21 -2.44 -12.13
N LEU A 121 -10.50 -1.52 -11.48
CA LEU A 121 -11.06 -0.44 -10.66
C LEU A 121 -11.78 0.63 -11.49
N ASP A 122 -11.57 0.69 -12.81
CA ASP A 122 -12.30 1.55 -13.73
C ASP A 122 -13.62 0.93 -14.22
N ARG A 123 -14.00 -0.26 -13.74
CA ARG A 123 -15.25 -0.95 -14.08
C ARG A 123 -16.16 -1.10 -12.86
N ILE A 124 -17.38 -0.56 -12.94
CA ILE A 124 -18.37 -0.66 -11.86
C ILE A 124 -18.65 -2.10 -11.40
N PRO A 125 -18.81 -3.12 -12.28
CA PRO A 125 -19.04 -4.49 -11.81
C PRO A 125 -17.89 -5.06 -10.97
N ASP A 126 -16.63 -4.71 -11.27
CA ASP A 126 -15.47 -5.15 -10.49
C ASP A 126 -15.34 -4.36 -9.19
N GLN A 127 -15.73 -3.08 -9.20
CA GLN A 127 -15.86 -2.28 -7.97
C GLN A 127 -16.86 -2.93 -7.01
N GLU A 128 -18.08 -3.22 -7.47
CA GLU A 128 -19.13 -3.85 -6.64
C GLU A 128 -18.69 -5.22 -6.09
N ARG A 129 -18.03 -6.03 -6.91
CA ARG A 129 -17.47 -7.33 -6.48
C ARG A 129 -16.37 -7.16 -5.44
N LEU A 130 -15.48 -6.20 -5.61
CA LEU A 130 -14.41 -5.93 -4.66
C LEU A 130 -14.97 -5.40 -3.33
N GLU A 131 -15.97 -4.52 -3.38
CA GLU A 131 -16.67 -4.02 -2.19
C GLU A 131 -17.34 -5.16 -1.42
N ALA A 132 -18.12 -6.01 -2.10
CA ALA A 132 -18.75 -7.17 -1.48
C ALA A 132 -17.72 -8.12 -0.85
N THR A 133 -16.57 -8.31 -1.52
CA THR A 133 -15.46 -9.12 -1.01
C THR A 133 -14.91 -8.52 0.29
N LEU A 134 -14.66 -7.21 0.34
CA LEU A 134 -14.15 -6.55 1.55
C LEU A 134 -15.13 -6.60 2.72
N LEU A 135 -16.42 -6.38 2.46
CA LEU A 135 -17.47 -6.44 3.49
C LEU A 135 -17.62 -7.85 4.07
N LEU A 136 -17.56 -8.88 3.22
CA LEU A 136 -17.61 -10.28 3.64
C LEU A 136 -16.41 -10.64 4.52
N HIS A 137 -15.23 -10.20 4.12
CA HIS A 137 -13.97 -10.66 4.70
C HIS A 137 -13.45 -9.82 5.87
N ARG A 138 -13.98 -8.61 6.09
CA ARG A 138 -13.64 -7.68 7.20
C ARG A 138 -12.14 -7.48 7.36
N LEU A 139 -11.50 -7.00 6.32
CA LEU A 139 -10.05 -6.89 6.23
C LEU A 139 -9.50 -5.70 7.01
N ALA A 140 -8.31 -5.87 7.58
CA ALA A 140 -7.49 -4.78 8.09
C ALA A 140 -6.74 -4.06 6.95
N LEU A 141 -6.28 -4.81 5.93
CA LEU A 141 -5.50 -4.30 4.81
C LEU A 141 -5.89 -4.97 3.49
N LEU A 142 -6.07 -4.14 2.46
CA LEU A 142 -6.14 -4.54 1.05
C LEU A 142 -4.88 -4.07 0.33
N ILE A 143 -4.21 -4.95 -0.38
CA ILE A 143 -3.07 -4.61 -1.25
C ILE A 143 -3.44 -4.97 -2.69
N LEU A 144 -3.26 -4.00 -3.59
CA LEU A 144 -3.44 -4.17 -5.02
C LEU A 144 -2.12 -3.87 -5.74
N ASP A 145 -1.55 -4.88 -6.40
CA ASP A 145 -0.21 -4.79 -7.01
C ASP A 145 -0.17 -5.35 -8.44
N PRO A 146 0.22 -4.57 -9.46
CA PRO A 146 0.42 -3.12 -9.48
C PRO A 146 -0.80 -2.36 -10.05
N LEU A 147 -0.94 -1.09 -9.69
CA LEU A 147 -2.03 -0.19 -10.11
C LEU A 147 -2.22 -0.15 -11.62
N VAL A 148 -1.12 -0.19 -12.40
CA VAL A 148 -1.14 -0.17 -13.88
C VAL A 148 -1.91 -1.36 -14.49
N ARG A 149 -2.12 -2.46 -13.74
CA ARG A 149 -2.92 -3.61 -14.19
C ARG A 149 -4.38 -3.55 -13.77
N LEU A 150 -4.76 -2.54 -12.98
CA LEU A 150 -6.09 -2.41 -12.40
C LEU A 150 -7.00 -1.48 -13.19
N HIS A 151 -6.55 -0.97 -14.34
CA HIS A 151 -7.34 -0.11 -15.20
C HIS A 151 -6.87 -0.20 -16.65
N ALA A 152 -7.63 0.39 -17.57
CA ALA A 152 -7.19 0.63 -18.95
C ALA A 152 -7.30 2.10 -19.37
N ILE A 153 -7.41 3.01 -18.40
CA ILE A 153 -7.44 4.46 -18.61
C ILE A 153 -6.06 5.03 -18.99
N ASP A 154 -6.03 6.23 -19.56
CA ASP A 154 -4.79 6.95 -19.85
C ASP A 154 -4.23 7.60 -18.57
N GLU A 155 -3.06 7.13 -18.11
CA GLU A 155 -2.41 7.67 -16.89
C GLU A 155 -2.01 9.14 -17.02
N ASN A 156 -1.91 9.68 -18.24
CA ASN A 156 -1.61 11.08 -18.48
C ASN A 156 -2.86 11.97 -18.35
N ALA A 157 -4.06 11.38 -18.40
CA ALA A 157 -5.32 12.08 -18.22
C ALA A 157 -5.61 12.24 -16.72
N ALA A 158 -5.16 13.35 -16.14
CA ALA A 158 -5.30 13.63 -14.70
C ALA A 158 -6.74 13.48 -14.18
N GLY A 159 -7.74 13.81 -14.99
CA GLY A 159 -9.16 13.63 -14.64
C GLY A 159 -9.57 12.16 -14.50
N GLU A 160 -9.09 11.27 -15.37
CA GLU A 160 -9.39 9.84 -15.32
C GLU A 160 -8.71 9.18 -14.11
N ILE A 161 -7.45 9.54 -13.84
CA ILE A 161 -6.72 9.05 -12.67
C ILE A 161 -7.35 9.55 -11.37
N ALA A 162 -7.78 10.81 -11.30
CA ALA A 162 -8.48 11.33 -10.13
C ALA A 162 -9.80 10.57 -9.87
N ALA A 163 -10.57 10.28 -10.91
CA ALA A 163 -11.80 9.49 -10.80
C ALA A 163 -11.50 8.05 -10.34
N LEU A 164 -10.46 7.41 -10.90
CA LEU A 164 -10.02 6.08 -10.50
C LEU A 164 -9.63 6.02 -9.01
N LEU A 165 -8.81 6.98 -8.56
CA LEU A 165 -8.31 7.04 -7.18
C LEU A 165 -9.38 7.45 -6.16
N GLY A 166 -10.48 8.06 -6.62
CA GLY A 166 -11.66 8.32 -5.79
C GLY A 166 -12.34 7.03 -5.30
N TYR A 167 -12.29 5.96 -6.09
CA TYR A 167 -12.94 4.69 -5.71
C TYR A 167 -12.29 4.00 -4.51
N PRO A 168 -10.95 3.79 -4.43
CA PRO A 168 -10.30 3.29 -3.23
C PRO A 168 -10.67 4.09 -1.96
N ARG A 169 -10.76 5.43 -2.05
CA ARG A 169 -11.18 6.25 -0.91
C ARG A 169 -12.62 5.98 -0.49
N LEU A 170 -13.53 5.80 -1.44
CA LEU A 170 -14.91 5.39 -1.15
C LEU A 170 -14.96 4.01 -0.49
N LEU A 171 -14.21 3.05 -1.05
CA LEU A 171 -14.15 1.68 -0.56
C LEU A 171 -13.62 1.61 0.88
N GLN A 172 -12.56 2.37 1.18
CA GLN A 172 -12.02 2.50 2.54
C GLN A 172 -13.05 3.07 3.51
N ARG A 173 -13.79 4.11 3.14
CA ARG A 173 -14.83 4.69 4.01
C ARG A 173 -15.96 3.70 4.33
N LYS A 174 -16.33 2.86 3.37
CA LYS A 174 -17.38 1.85 3.54
C LYS A 174 -16.95 0.66 4.39
N THR A 175 -15.69 0.25 4.27
CA THR A 175 -15.20 -1.02 4.82
C THR A 175 -14.33 -0.86 6.06
N GLY A 176 -13.74 0.32 6.25
CA GLY A 176 -12.74 0.60 7.28
C GLY A 176 -11.37 -0.02 7.01
N ALA A 177 -11.18 -0.73 5.90
CA ALA A 177 -9.91 -1.36 5.57
C ALA A 177 -8.89 -0.32 5.10
N ALA A 178 -7.63 -0.47 5.50
CA ALA A 178 -6.54 0.24 4.85
C ALA A 178 -6.33 -0.30 3.43
N ILE A 179 -5.91 0.55 2.49
CA ILE A 179 -5.73 0.17 1.08
C ILE A 179 -4.36 0.66 0.58
N ALA A 180 -3.50 -0.28 0.22
CA ALA A 180 -2.20 -0.01 -0.39
C ALA A 180 -2.22 -0.33 -1.89
N LEU A 181 -1.88 0.66 -2.71
CA LEU A 181 -1.74 0.53 -4.16
C LEU A 181 -0.25 0.54 -4.51
N VAL A 182 0.24 -0.52 -5.13
CA VAL A 182 1.62 -0.52 -5.63
C VAL A 182 1.66 0.17 -6.99
N HIS A 183 2.50 1.19 -7.15
CA HIS A 183 2.58 1.91 -8.42
C HIS A 183 4.05 2.13 -8.84
N HIS A 184 4.33 1.84 -10.10
CA HIS A 184 5.62 2.15 -10.71
C HIS A 184 5.64 3.64 -11.07
N ALA A 185 6.10 4.48 -10.15
CA ALA A 185 6.27 5.89 -10.46
C ALA A 185 7.41 6.03 -11.48
N ARG A 186 7.10 6.55 -12.67
CA ARG A 186 8.12 7.00 -13.62
C ARG A 186 8.68 8.34 -13.16
N LYS A 187 10.00 8.46 -13.17
CA LYS A 187 10.74 9.68 -12.82
C LYS A 187 10.40 10.79 -13.82
N ASN A 188 9.55 11.75 -13.44
CA ASN A 188 9.44 13.02 -14.14
C ASN A 188 10.50 13.97 -13.58
N VAL A 189 11.64 14.09 -14.26
CA VAL A 189 12.63 15.12 -13.95
C VAL A 189 12.07 16.46 -14.41
N ALA A 190 11.44 17.21 -13.51
CA ALA A 190 11.18 18.62 -13.77
C ALA A 190 12.52 19.36 -13.82
N ALA A 191 12.75 20.10 -14.89
CA ALA A 191 14.03 20.74 -15.21
C ALA A 191 14.46 21.87 -14.26
N ASN A 192 13.83 22.05 -13.10
CA ASN A 192 14.24 23.02 -12.08
C ASN A 192 13.85 22.54 -10.68
N GLY A 193 14.84 22.04 -9.93
CA GLY A 193 14.87 22.07 -8.46
C GLY A 193 13.75 21.33 -7.71
N GLY A 194 13.91 20.03 -7.53
CA GLY A 194 13.15 19.23 -6.57
C GLY A 194 12.88 17.82 -7.08
N ALA A 195 13.43 16.79 -6.42
CA ALA A 195 13.06 15.40 -6.66
C ALA A 195 11.62 15.19 -6.16
N GLY A 196 10.64 15.51 -7.00
CA GLY A 196 9.22 15.30 -6.74
C GLY A 196 8.70 14.24 -7.68
N TYR A 197 8.28 13.09 -7.14
CA TYR A 197 7.49 12.12 -7.88
C TYR A 197 6.15 12.77 -8.24
N SER A 198 5.70 12.59 -9.48
CA SER A 198 4.50 13.23 -10.00
C SER A 198 3.22 12.53 -9.48
N LEU A 199 3.00 12.59 -8.16
CA LEU A 199 1.74 12.26 -7.50
C LEU A 199 0.98 13.53 -7.09
N ARG A 200 1.26 14.66 -7.74
CA ARG A 200 0.68 15.99 -7.45
C ARG A 200 -0.82 16.14 -7.75
N GLY A 201 -1.54 15.03 -7.94
CA GLY A 201 -2.95 14.99 -8.37
C GLY A 201 -3.97 14.72 -7.27
N SER A 202 -3.59 14.23 -6.08
CA SER A 202 -4.55 14.00 -4.99
C SER A 202 -3.88 14.27 -3.64
N SER A 203 -4.24 15.38 -3.00
CA SER A 203 -3.87 15.71 -1.62
C SER A 203 -4.38 14.69 -0.58
N ASP A 204 -5.17 13.71 -1.02
CA ASP A 204 -5.90 12.76 -0.17
C ASP A 204 -5.24 11.37 -0.09
N LEU A 205 -4.11 11.15 -0.77
CA LEU A 205 -3.39 9.87 -0.77
C LEU A 205 -2.10 9.95 0.03
N TYR A 206 -1.91 8.97 0.92
CA TYR A 206 -0.63 8.75 1.59
C TYR A 206 0.37 8.20 0.57
N ALA A 207 1.52 8.84 0.37
CA ALA A 207 2.55 8.34 -0.55
C ALA A 207 3.76 7.88 0.27
N TRP A 208 4.01 6.57 0.29
CA TRP A 208 5.30 6.04 0.67
C TRP A 208 6.12 5.87 -0.60
N VAL A 209 7.32 6.46 -0.62
CA VAL A 209 8.17 6.51 -1.81
C VAL A 209 9.55 6.04 -1.44
N ASP A 210 10.01 5.00 -2.14
CA ASP A 210 11.39 4.53 -2.11
C ASP A 210 12.33 5.66 -2.59
N ALA A 211 13.20 6.16 -1.71
CA ALA A 211 14.08 7.28 -1.98
C ALA A 211 15.43 6.79 -2.53
N GLU A 212 15.58 6.76 -3.86
CA GLU A 212 16.88 6.50 -4.48
C GLU A 212 17.78 7.74 -4.43
N PHE A 213 19.02 7.54 -4.00
CA PHE A 213 20.10 8.51 -3.81
C PHE A 213 20.18 9.60 -4.89
N ALA A 214 20.02 10.87 -4.50
CA ALA A 214 20.44 12.02 -5.31
C ALA A 214 21.69 12.65 -4.66
N PRO A 215 22.84 12.75 -5.35
CA PRO A 215 24.01 13.42 -4.77
C PRO A 215 23.65 14.89 -4.48
N LYS A 216 23.63 15.24 -3.19
CA LYS A 216 23.37 16.61 -2.71
C LYS A 216 24.56 17.49 -3.13
N SER A 217 24.43 18.23 -4.23
CA SER A 217 25.19 19.47 -4.39
C SER A 217 24.50 20.55 -3.56
N GLY A 218 25.28 21.21 -2.70
CA GLY A 218 24.81 21.94 -1.54
C GLY A 218 23.88 23.13 -1.82
N MET A 219 22.93 23.34 -0.90
CA MET A 219 22.29 24.62 -0.68
C MET A 219 21.89 24.74 0.80
N ASN A 220 22.42 25.79 1.44
CA ASN A 220 22.05 26.27 2.76
C ASN A 220 20.59 26.74 2.76
N GLY A 221 19.82 26.44 3.83
CA GLY A 221 18.58 27.18 4.11
C GLY A 221 17.50 26.38 4.85
N LYS A 222 17.33 26.73 6.12
CA LYS A 222 16.27 26.43 7.11
C LYS A 222 14.88 26.00 6.58
N GLY A 223 14.29 25.02 7.28
CA GLY A 223 12.86 25.00 7.64
C GLY A 223 12.00 23.91 7.00
N ALA A 224 11.84 22.78 7.70
CA ALA A 224 10.61 22.00 7.87
C ALA A 224 11.00 20.66 8.53
N GLU A 225 10.63 20.51 9.80
CA GLU A 225 10.76 19.29 10.60
C GLU A 225 9.96 18.19 9.89
N ARG A 226 10.67 17.24 9.29
CA ARG A 226 10.15 15.99 8.75
C ARG A 226 10.71 14.90 9.64
N ASP A 227 9.88 14.41 10.57
CA ASP A 227 10.17 13.16 11.27
C ASP A 227 9.96 12.01 10.29
N LEU A 228 10.96 11.81 9.42
CA LEU A 228 11.17 10.58 8.66
C LEU A 228 11.99 9.66 9.56
N VAL A 229 11.50 8.44 9.77
CA VAL A 229 12.23 7.43 10.56
C VAL A 229 13.40 6.91 9.73
N ASP A 230 14.62 7.24 10.16
CA ASP A 230 15.87 6.69 9.62
C ASP A 230 16.02 5.21 10.06
N LEU A 231 15.49 4.28 9.26
CA LEU A 231 16.32 3.13 8.89
C LEU A 231 17.29 3.67 7.85
N SER A 232 18.59 3.36 7.94
CA SER A 232 19.46 3.70 6.81
C SER A 232 18.90 2.99 5.58
N ASP A 233 18.66 3.73 4.48
CA ASP A 233 18.11 3.18 3.23
C ASP A 233 18.88 1.91 2.81
N ASP A 234 20.18 1.85 3.14
CA ASP A 234 21.08 0.70 2.96
C ASP A 234 20.66 -0.58 3.71
N GLU A 235 20.19 -0.50 4.97
CA GLU A 235 19.76 -1.67 5.74
C GLU A 235 18.43 -2.23 5.24
N PHE A 236 17.53 -1.33 4.85
CA PHE A 236 16.26 -1.66 4.22
C PHE A 236 16.47 -2.37 2.88
N GLU A 237 17.30 -1.79 2.01
CA GLU A 237 17.66 -2.42 0.75
C GLU A 237 18.33 -3.77 0.98
N ARG A 238 19.26 -3.90 1.92
CA ARG A 238 19.91 -5.19 2.23
C ARG A 238 18.91 -6.26 2.65
N LEU A 239 17.94 -5.92 3.48
CA LEU A 239 16.90 -6.86 3.92
C LEU A 239 16.07 -7.34 2.73
N LEU A 240 15.55 -6.43 1.91
CA LEU A 240 14.71 -6.78 0.77
C LEU A 240 15.50 -7.50 -0.35
N ASN A 241 16.76 -7.13 -0.57
CA ASN A 241 17.69 -7.85 -1.44
C ASN A 241 17.89 -9.31 -0.94
N SER A 242 18.10 -9.50 0.37
CA SER A 242 18.29 -10.82 0.96
C SER A 242 17.07 -11.73 0.74
N LEU A 243 15.88 -11.19 0.98
CA LEU A 243 14.61 -11.89 0.78
C LEU A 243 14.36 -12.23 -0.70
N ALA A 244 14.64 -11.29 -1.60
CA ALA A 244 14.54 -11.51 -3.04
C ALA A 244 15.48 -12.62 -3.53
N ASN A 245 16.73 -12.60 -3.07
CA ASN A 245 17.73 -13.61 -3.42
C ASN A 245 17.36 -15.00 -2.89
N TYR A 246 16.94 -15.10 -1.62
CA TYR A 246 16.47 -16.36 -1.05
C TYR A 246 15.32 -16.97 -1.87
N CYS A 247 14.38 -16.13 -2.31
CA CYS A 247 13.27 -16.55 -3.15
C CYS A 247 13.72 -17.08 -4.52
N ALA A 248 14.63 -16.36 -5.18
CA ALA A 248 15.19 -16.75 -6.47
C ALA A 248 15.95 -18.08 -6.38
N GLU A 249 16.69 -18.31 -5.30
CA GLU A 249 17.43 -19.54 -5.06
C GLU A 249 16.50 -20.74 -4.78
N LYS A 250 15.45 -20.52 -3.99
CA LYS A 250 14.35 -21.50 -3.78
C LYS A 250 13.67 -21.89 -5.09
N GLN A 251 13.37 -20.92 -5.95
CA GLN A 251 12.82 -21.17 -7.29
C GLN A 251 13.78 -21.97 -8.18
N ALA A 252 15.09 -21.74 -8.04
CA ALA A 252 16.13 -22.47 -8.75
C ALA A 252 16.45 -23.86 -8.16
N GLY A 253 15.78 -24.27 -7.07
CA GLY A 253 16.00 -25.57 -6.43
C GLY A 253 17.35 -25.71 -5.70
N ARG A 254 17.98 -24.60 -5.32
CA ARG A 254 19.28 -24.59 -4.62
C ARG A 254 19.08 -24.46 -3.11
N THR A 255 19.81 -25.26 -2.32
CA THR A 255 19.82 -25.17 -0.85
C THR A 255 20.88 -24.16 -0.41
N LEU A 256 20.50 -23.07 0.27
CA LEU A 256 21.46 -22.18 0.94
C LEU A 256 21.48 -22.37 2.46
N ASN A 257 22.70 -22.39 3.01
CA ASN A 257 22.96 -22.21 4.42
C ASN A 257 22.89 -20.70 4.73
N ILE A 258 21.86 -20.28 5.47
CA ILE A 258 21.75 -18.91 5.96
C ILE A 258 22.58 -18.81 7.24
N ALA A 259 23.60 -17.94 7.26
CA ALA A 259 24.29 -17.57 8.49
C ALA A 259 23.34 -16.71 9.35
N ARG A 260 23.14 -17.12 10.59
CA ARG A 260 22.33 -16.43 11.61
C ARG A 260 22.94 -15.10 12.02
#